data_AF-A0A517WGK1-F1
#
_entry.id   AF-A0A517WGK1-F1
#
_cell.length_a   1.000
_cell.length_b   1.000
_cell.length_c   1.000
_cell.angle_alpha   90.00
_cell.angle_beta   90.00
_cell.angle_gamma   90.00
#
_symmetry.space_group_name_H-M   'P 1'
#
loop_
_entity.id
_entity.type
_entity.pdbx_description
1 polymer ?
#
loop_
_entity_poly.entity_id
_entity_poly.type
_entity_poly.pdbx_seq_one_letter_code
_entity_poly.pdbx_strand_id
1 'polypeptide(L)'
;MLRYLERLSDLFVRRRIPDHIRSENEPEFTAERVRDWLYRVEVKTLFIEPGSPWKNGYIESFNVKLRYELLNGEIFDTLWEAKV
;
A
#
# COMPACT_ATOMS: atom_id res chain seq x y z
N MET A 1 5.97 9.06 10.62
CA MET A 1 7.14 9.14 9.70
C MET A 1 8.23 8.11 10.00
N LEU A 2 8.78 7.97 11.22
CA LEU A 2 9.81 6.95 11.52
C LEU A 2 9.35 5.50 11.26
N ARG A 3 8.19 5.11 11.80
CA ARG A 3 7.57 3.80 11.53
C ARG A 3 7.33 3.50 10.05
N TYR A 4 7.17 4.54 9.23
CA TYR A 4 6.91 4.39 7.80
C TYR A 4 8.17 3.94 7.05
N LEU A 5 9.28 4.62 7.32
CA LEU A 5 10.60 4.25 6.79
C LEU A 5 11.07 2.88 7.28
N GLU A 6 10.80 2.56 8.55
CA GLU A 6 11.07 1.22 9.09
C GLU A 6 10.35 0.14 8.29
N ARG A 7 9.06 0.34 7.97
CA ARG A 7 8.26 -0.62 7.19
C ARG A 7 8.76 -0.76 5.75
N LEU A 8 9.10 0.34 5.09
CA LEU A 8 9.70 0.29 3.75
C LEU A 8 11.06 -0.40 3.76
N SER A 9 11.91 -0.10 4.74
CA SER A 9 13.20 -0.75 4.88
C SER A 9 13.06 -2.26 5.09
N ASP A 10 12.14 -2.68 5.96
CA ASP A 10 11.81 -4.08 6.20
C ASP A 10 11.34 -4.80 4.93
N LEU A 11 10.53 -4.12 4.11
CA LEU A 11 10.06 -4.64 2.84
C LEU A 11 11.21 -4.79 1.84
N PHE A 12 12.11 -3.81 1.76
CA PHE A 12 13.24 -3.86 0.83
C PHE A 12 14.22 -4.97 1.19
N VAL A 13 14.45 -5.22 2.48
CA VAL A 13 15.26 -6.35 2.95
C VAL A 13 14.61 -7.68 2.54
N ARG A 14 13.29 -7.80 2.66
CA ARG A 14 12.57 -9.07 2.39
C ARG A 14 12.28 -9.33 0.91
N ARG A 15 12.07 -8.28 0.12
CA ARG A 15 11.57 -8.36 -1.27
C ARG A 15 12.58 -7.86 -2.30
N ARG A 16 13.73 -7.35 -1.85
CA ARG A 16 14.71 -6.56 -2.62
C ARG A 16 14.25 -5.12 -2.83
N ILE A 17 15.23 -4.25 -3.13
CA ILE A 17 15.00 -2.84 -3.45
C ILE A 17 14.37 -2.77 -4.85
N PRO A 18 13.21 -2.10 -5.01
CA PRO A 18 12.57 -1.93 -6.32
C PRO A 18 13.21 -0.79 -7.11
N ASP A 19 13.18 -0.85 -8.44
CA ASP A 19 13.65 0.29 -9.27
C ASP A 19 12.74 1.52 -9.15
N HIS A 20 11.44 1.29 -8.94
CA HIS A 20 10.43 2.34 -8.87
C HIS A 20 9.38 2.06 -7.80
N ILE A 21 8.93 3.11 -7.11
CA ILE A 21 7.74 3.11 -6.26
C ILE A 21 6.72 4.07 -6.83
N ARG A 22 5.50 3.58 -7.00
CA ARG A 22 4.34 4.41 -7.33
C ARG A 22 3.56 4.69 -6.06
N SER A 23 3.19 5.96 -5.86
CA SER A 23 2.33 6.38 -4.77
C SER A 23 1.42 7.53 -5.21
N GLU A 24 0.29 7.64 -4.53
CA GLU A 24 -0.48 8.88 -4.49
C GLU A 24 0.31 10.01 -3.81
N ASN A 25 -0.14 11.25 -4.01
CA ASN A 25 0.47 12.45 -3.41
C ASN A 25 0.06 12.61 -1.93
N GLU A 26 0.11 11.53 -1.18
CA GLU A 26 -0.20 11.53 0.25
C GLU A 26 0.93 12.24 1.03
N PRO A 27 0.61 12.84 2.20
CA PRO A 27 1.58 13.54 3.03
C PRO A 27 2.83 12.72 3.36
N GLU A 28 2.68 11.41 3.52
CA GLU A 28 3.75 10.48 3.86
C GLU A 28 4.79 10.34 2.75
N PHE A 29 4.35 10.24 1.49
CA PHE A 29 5.23 10.09 0.33
C PHE A 29 5.72 11.42 -0.25
N THR A 30 5.02 12.51 0.06
CA THR A 30 5.45 13.87 -0.28
C THR A 30 6.42 14.46 0.74
N ALA A 31 6.50 13.89 1.95
CA ALA A 31 7.44 14.29 2.98
C ALA A 31 8.91 14.21 2.50
N GLU A 32 9.64 15.31 2.67
CA GLU A 32 11.04 15.47 2.27
C GLU A 32 11.92 14.30 2.75
N ARG A 33 11.80 13.94 4.02
CA ARG A 33 12.58 12.84 4.62
C ARG A 33 12.37 11.50 3.93
N VAL A 34 11.16 11.22 3.43
CA VAL A 34 10.87 9.97 2.70
C VAL A 34 11.44 10.02 1.29
N ARG A 35 11.32 11.17 0.61
CA ARG A 35 11.89 11.39 -0.73
C ARG A 35 13.42 11.30 -0.72
N ASP A 36 14.06 11.94 0.26
CA ASP A 36 15.51 11.89 0.46
C ASP A 36 16.00 10.47 0.71
N TRP A 37 15.26 9.71 1.52
CA TRP A 37 15.60 8.31 1.79
C TRP A 37 15.50 7.47 0.53
N LEU A 38 14.39 7.56 -0.21
CA LEU A 38 14.18 6.83 -1.47
C LEU A 38 15.27 7.17 -2.52
N TYR A 39 15.64 8.45 -2.61
CA TYR A 39 16.73 8.90 -3.48
C TYR A 39 18.07 8.24 -3.11
N ARG A 40 18.41 8.16 -1.82
CA ARG A 40 19.67 7.56 -1.34
C ARG A 40 19.75 6.05 -1.58
N VAL A 41 18.62 5.36 -1.62
CA VAL A 41 18.56 3.94 -1.95
C VAL A 41 18.26 3.70 -3.44
N GLU A 42 18.43 4.74 -4.27
CA GLU A 42 18.32 4.72 -5.73
C GLU A 42 16.93 4.29 -6.25
N VAL A 43 15.89 4.47 -5.44
CA VAL A 43 14.50 4.18 -5.82
C VAL A 43 13.86 5.41 -6.46
N LYS A 44 13.36 5.26 -7.68
CA LYS A 44 12.65 6.33 -8.39
C LYS A 44 11.19 6.41 -7.93
N THR A 45 10.67 7.61 -7.70
CA THR A 45 9.26 7.80 -7.35
C THR A 45 8.43 8.18 -8.59
N LEU A 46 7.32 7.48 -8.78
CA LEU A 46 6.30 7.78 -9.78
C LEU A 46 5.08 8.35 -9.05
N PHE A 47 4.99 9.68 -8.98
CA PHE A 47 3.81 10.33 -8.43
C PHE A 47 2.64 10.21 -9.41
N ILE A 48 1.46 9.92 -8.87
CA ILE A 48 0.23 9.87 -9.64
C ILE A 48 -0.24 11.31 -9.90
N GLU A 49 -0.52 11.63 -11.15
CA GLU A 49 -1.11 12.92 -11.53
C GLU A 49 -2.51 13.05 -10.90
N PRO A 50 -2.83 14.23 -10.33
CA PRO A 50 -4.18 14.53 -9.85
C PRO A 50 -5.23 14.24 -10.93
N GLY A 51 -6.34 13.60 -10.57
CA GLY A 51 -7.40 13.26 -11.53
C GLY A 51 -7.12 12.04 -12.42
N SER A 52 -6.08 11.24 -12.13
CA SER A 52 -5.77 10.00 -12.85
C SER A 52 -6.02 8.71 -12.03
N PRO A 53 -7.27 8.38 -11.66
CA PRO A 53 -7.59 7.25 -10.78
C PRO A 53 -7.13 5.89 -11.34
N TRP A 54 -7.06 5.73 -12.66
CA TRP A 54 -6.59 4.49 -13.29
C TRP A 54 -5.11 4.18 -13.02
N LYS A 55 -4.28 5.18 -12.68
CA LYS A 55 -2.86 4.97 -12.35
C LYS A 55 -2.68 4.20 -11.03
N ASN A 56 -3.71 4.16 -10.16
CA ASN A 56 -3.74 3.40 -8.91
C ASN A 56 -4.63 2.14 -8.97
N GLY A 57 -5.21 1.80 -10.13
CA GLY A 57 -6.26 0.78 -10.22
C GLY A 57 -5.89 -0.61 -9.70
N TYR A 58 -4.59 -0.98 -9.74
CA TYR A 58 -4.13 -2.27 -9.21
C TYR A 58 -4.29 -2.37 -7.70
N ILE A 59 -3.76 -1.40 -6.93
CA ILE A 59 -3.82 -1.45 -5.47
C ILE A 59 -5.25 -1.23 -4.97
N GLU A 60 -6.01 -0.37 -5.64
CA GLU A 60 -7.43 -0.16 -5.33
C GLU A 60 -8.24 -1.44 -5.51
N SER A 61 -8.07 -2.13 -6.65
CA SER A 61 -8.73 -3.41 -6.90
C SER A 61 -8.32 -4.47 -5.89
N PHE A 62 -7.03 -4.51 -5.50
CA PHE A 62 -6.55 -5.42 -4.48
C PHE A 62 -7.18 -5.13 -3.11
N ASN A 63 -7.21 -3.87 -2.68
CA ASN A 63 -7.78 -3.46 -1.40
C ASN A 63 -9.29 -3.75 -1.31
N VAL A 64 -10.03 -3.49 -2.39
CA VAL A 64 -11.46 -3.81 -2.48
C VAL A 64 -11.69 -5.32 -2.37
N LYS A 65 -10.95 -6.13 -3.15
CA LYS A 65 -11.07 -7.59 -3.09
C LYS A 65 -10.68 -8.15 -1.72
N LEU A 66 -9.55 -7.73 -1.17
CA LEU A 66 -9.10 -8.15 0.16
C LEU A 66 -10.14 -7.84 1.23
N ARG A 67 -10.76 -6.65 1.16
CA ARG A 67 -11.80 -6.27 2.10
C ARG A 67 -13.05 -7.14 1.93
N TYR A 68 -13.52 -7.33 0.70
CA TYR A 68 -14.75 -8.06 0.43
C TYR A 68 -14.63 -9.57 0.67
N GLU A 69 -13.53 -10.17 0.22
CA GLU A 69 -13.33 -11.62 0.24
C GLU A 69 -12.75 -12.12 1.56
N LEU A 70 -12.03 -11.29 2.32
CA LEU A 70 -11.37 -11.71 3.55
C LEU A 70 -11.83 -10.91 4.78
N LEU A 71 -11.69 -9.58 4.76
CA LEU A 71 -11.84 -8.79 5.99
C LEU A 71 -13.30 -8.60 6.44
N ASN A 72 -14.23 -8.59 5.48
CA ASN A 72 -15.67 -8.50 5.74
C ASN A 72 -16.34 -9.88 5.84
N GLY A 73 -15.56 -10.97 5.82
CA GLY A 73 -16.10 -12.31 6.05
C GLY A 73 -16.61 -12.45 7.48
N GLU A 74 -17.82 -12.96 7.64
CA GLU A 74 -18.37 -13.33 8.94
C GLU A 74 -18.01 -14.78 9.25
N ILE A 75 -17.49 -15.03 10.45
CA ILE A 75 -17.29 -16.38 10.97
C ILE A 75 -18.53 -16.72 11.78
N PHE A 76 -19.17 -17.83 11.45
CA PHE A 76 -20.27 -18.39 12.22
C PHE A 76 -19.75 -19.50 13.13
N ASP A 77 -19.94 -19.31 14.43
CA ASP A 77 -19.54 -20.29 15.46
C ASP A 77 -20.65 -21.33 15.68
N THR A 78 -21.89 -21.03 15.27
CA THR A 78 -23.01 -21.98 15.36
C THR A 78 -23.80 -22.09 14.06
N LEU A 79 -24.41 -23.26 13.86
CA LEU A 79 -25.36 -23.51 12.76
C LEU A 79 -26.56 -22.56 12.76
N TRP A 80 -26.89 -21.95 13.90
CA TRP A 80 -28.00 -21.00 14.00
C TRP A 80 -27.66 -19.64 13.38
N GLU A 81 -26.41 -19.19 13.50
CA GLU A 81 -25.97 -17.93 12.90
C GLU A 81 -25.90 -18.02 11.37
N ALA A 82 -25.64 -19.21 10.83
CA ALA A 82 -25.64 -19.48 9.39
C ALA A 82 -27.05 -19.67 8.78
N LYS A 83 -28.10 -19.61 9.60
CA LYS A 83 -29.48 -19.86 9.17
C LYS A 83 -30.17 -18.54 8.81
N VAL A 84 -30.44 -18.36 7.51
CA VAL A 84 -31.13 -17.19 6.92
C VAL A 84 -32.65 -17.32 7.02
#